data_AF-A0A939NI45-F1
#
_entry.id   AF-A0A939NI45-F1
#
_cell.length_a   1.000
_cell.length_b   1.000
_cell.length_c   1.000
_cell.angle_alpha   90.00
_cell.angle_beta   90.00
_cell.angle_gamma   90.00
#
_symmetry.space_group_name_H-M   'P 1'
#
loop_
_entity.id
_entity.type
_entity.pdbx_description
1 polymer ?
#
loop_
_entity_poly.entity_id
_entity_poly.type
_entity_poly.pdbx_seq_one_letter_code
_entity_poly.pdbx_strand_id
1 'polypeptide(L)'
;MTMIRFCPHCQTERPLTEIFCAGQIKTPQGDNQFCGWDLTLEAIHETGWRPIDEHNTSIESPKLSIDENNQNNQIIEQRVCVNGHSMDEGILSALSVGRMQLLN
;
A
#
# COMPACT_ATOMS: atom_id res chain seq x y z
N MET A 1 -25.61 -8.33 -2.94
CA MET A 1 -24.28 -7.87 -2.48
C MET A 1 -24.46 -6.88 -1.36
N THR A 2 -23.75 -7.08 -0.24
CA THR A 2 -23.63 -6.08 0.83
C THR A 2 -22.22 -5.52 0.78
N MET A 3 -22.10 -4.19 0.88
CA MET A 3 -20.81 -3.50 0.88
C MET A 3 -20.41 -3.13 2.30
N ILE A 4 -19.12 -3.16 2.58
CA ILE A 4 -18.51 -2.95 3.89
C ILE A 4 -17.28 -2.06 3.78
N ARG A 5 -16.86 -1.53 4.92
CA ARG A 5 -15.49 -1.07 5.14
C ARG A 5 -14.81 -2.03 6.09
N PHE A 6 -13.53 -2.28 5.89
CA PHE A 6 -12.76 -3.12 6.80
C PHE A 6 -12.01 -2.21 7.78
N CYS A 7 -12.20 -2.39 9.08
CA CYS A 7 -11.46 -1.62 10.08
C CYS A 7 -10.06 -2.23 10.26
N PRO A 8 -8.96 -1.54 9.93
CA PRO A 8 -7.61 -2.09 10.08
C PRO A 8 -7.19 -2.23 11.54
N HIS A 9 -7.76 -1.41 12.43
CA HIS A 9 -7.36 -1.37 13.84
C HIS A 9 -7.89 -2.56 14.66
N CYS A 10 -9.15 -2.95 14.44
CA CYS A 10 -9.76 -4.09 15.12
C CYS A 10 -10.02 -5.29 14.19
N GLN A 11 -9.64 -5.18 12.91
CA GLN A 11 -9.71 -6.24 11.90
C GLN A 11 -11.12 -6.84 11.72
N THR A 12 -12.13 -5.98 11.59
CA THR A 12 -13.53 -6.41 11.43
C THR A 12 -14.23 -5.66 10.31
N GLU A 13 -15.22 -6.32 9.70
CA GLU A 13 -16.11 -5.70 8.72
C GLU A 13 -17.11 -4.77 9.41
N ARG A 14 -17.36 -3.61 8.78
CA ARG A 14 -18.25 -2.58 9.28
C ARG A 14 -19.22 -2.11 8.19
N PRO A 15 -20.50 -1.88 8.52
CA PRO A 15 -21.47 -1.38 7.54
C PRO A 15 -21.11 0.05 7.12
N LEU A 16 -21.46 0.44 5.90
CA LEU A 16 -21.15 1.78 5.37
C LEU A 16 -21.81 2.92 6.14
N THR A 17 -22.87 2.63 6.90
CA THR A 17 -23.53 3.59 7.80
C THR A 17 -22.66 3.96 9.01
N GLU A 18 -21.68 3.13 9.35
CA GLU A 18 -20.78 3.34 10.47
C GLU A 18 -19.60 4.20 10.04
N ILE A 19 -19.49 5.38 10.66
CA ILE A 19 -18.46 6.38 10.37
C ILE A 19 -17.25 6.19 11.28
N PHE A 20 -17.49 5.80 12.54
CA PHE A 20 -16.45 5.46 13.52
C PHE A 20 -16.65 4.04 14.00
N CYS A 21 -15.57 3.26 14.05
CA CYS A 21 -15.64 1.86 14.47
C CYS A 21 -16.07 1.72 15.94
N ALA A 22 -17.27 1.18 16.14
CA ALA A 22 -17.88 0.82 17.41
C ALA A 22 -17.38 -0.52 17.98
N GLY A 23 -16.37 -1.12 17.35
CA GLY A 23 -15.68 -2.29 17.87
C GLY A 23 -14.93 -2.01 19.18
N GLN A 24 -14.44 -3.08 19.81
CA GLN A 24 -13.56 -3.00 20.96
C GLN A 24 -12.22 -3.67 20.65
N ILE A 25 -11.15 -3.12 21.19
CA ILE A 25 -9.80 -3.69 21.17
C ILE A 25 -9.34 -3.95 22.59
N LYS A 26 -8.49 -4.98 22.76
CA LYS A 26 -7.82 -5.23 24.02
C LYS A 26 -6.59 -4.34 24.10
N THR A 27 -6.45 -3.61 25.19
CA THR A 27 -5.23 -2.84 25.45
C THR A 27 -4.13 -3.77 25.98
N PRO A 28 -2.85 -3.35 25.93
CA PRO A 28 -1.75 -4.08 26.55
C PRO A 28 -1.96 -4.38 28.04
N GLN A 29 -2.76 -3.55 28.72
CA GLN A 29 -3.12 -3.69 30.12
C GLN A 29 -4.22 -4.74 30.36
N GLY A 30 -4.86 -5.24 29.30
CA GLY A 30 -5.90 -6.27 29.35
C GLY A 30 -7.33 -5.73 29.40
N ASP A 31 -7.51 -4.40 29.40
CA ASP A 31 -8.83 -3.76 29.37
C ASP A 31 -9.42 -3.72 27.95
N ASN A 32 -10.74 -3.74 27.85
CA ASN A 32 -11.42 -3.45 26.58
C ASN A 32 -11.58 -1.94 26.40
N GLN A 33 -11.08 -1.41 25.29
CA GLN A 33 -11.31 -0.02 24.88
C GLN A 33 -12.04 0.05 23.54
N PHE A 34 -12.80 1.13 23.34
CA PHE A 34 -13.46 1.38 22.06
C PHE A 34 -12.43 1.61 20.97
N CYS A 35 -12.66 1.03 19.80
CA CYS A 35 -11.76 1.13 18.66
C CYS A 35 -11.72 2.57 18.12
N GLY A 36 -12.87 3.18 17.87
CA GLY A 36 -13.00 4.60 17.50
C GLY A 36 -12.39 4.99 16.15
N TRP A 37 -11.90 4.02 15.37
CA TRP A 37 -11.24 4.27 14.08
C TRP A 37 -12.16 4.98 13.10
N ASP A 38 -11.66 6.02 12.43
CA ASP A 38 -12.40 6.73 11.38
C ASP A 38 -12.47 5.86 10.12
N LEU A 39 -13.66 5.35 9.82
CA LEU A 39 -13.91 4.49 8.68
C LEU A 39 -14.09 5.29 7.39
N THR A 40 -14.24 6.62 7.43
CA THR A 40 -14.53 7.42 6.23
C THR A 40 -13.41 7.39 5.19
N LEU A 41 -12.18 7.18 5.66
CA LEU A 41 -10.98 7.08 4.83
C LEU A 41 -10.73 5.66 4.30
N GLU A 42 -11.43 4.66 4.83
CA GLU A 42 -11.29 3.27 4.39
C GLU A 42 -12.03 3.03 3.07
N ALA A 43 -11.40 2.23 2.20
CA ALA A 43 -11.99 1.81 0.94
C ALA A 43 -13.24 0.92 1.18
N ILE A 44 -14.15 0.97 0.21
CA ILE A 44 -15.38 0.17 0.24
C ILE A 44 -15.13 -1.14 -0.49
N HIS A 45 -15.47 -2.24 0.16
CA HIS A 45 -15.31 -3.59 -0.35
C HIS A 45 -16.62 -4.37 -0.27
N GLU A 46 -16.66 -5.52 -0.95
CA GLU A 46 -17.72 -6.50 -0.76
C GLU A 46 -17.57 -7.24 0.58
N THR A 47 -18.69 -7.71 1.12
CA THR A 47 -18.71 -8.55 2.32
C THR A 47 -17.81 -9.77 2.14
N GLY A 48 -17.01 -10.12 3.16
CA GLY A 48 -16.04 -11.21 3.10
C GLY A 48 -14.65 -10.82 2.59
N TRP A 49 -14.45 -9.61 2.06
CA TRP A 49 -13.13 -9.14 1.62
C TRP A 49 -12.13 -9.03 2.78
N ARG A 50 -10.87 -9.40 2.56
CA ARG A 50 -9.77 -9.26 3.53
C ARG A 50 -8.51 -8.68 2.85
N PRO A 51 -7.71 -7.87 3.56
CA PRO A 51 -6.42 -7.42 3.06
C PRO A 51 -5.45 -8.61 2.90
N ILE A 52 -4.59 -8.55 1.89
CA ILE A 52 -3.52 -9.53 1.67
C ILE A 52 -2.25 -8.98 2.32
N ASP A 53 -1.76 -9.63 3.36
CA ASP A 53 -0.51 -9.24 4.01
C ASP A 53 0.68 -9.63 3.12
N GLU A 54 1.22 -8.65 2.40
CA GLU A 54 2.42 -8.81 1.57
C GLU A 54 3.66 -9.25 2.37
N HIS A 55 3.67 -9.03 3.69
CA HIS A 55 4.76 -9.44 4.59
C HIS A 55 4.84 -10.95 4.88
N ASN A 56 3.78 -11.72 4.59
CA ASN A 56 3.70 -13.15 4.90
C ASN A 56 3.81 -14.02 3.65
N THR A 57 3.97 -13.40 2.48
CA THR A 57 4.12 -14.11 1.20
C THR A 57 5.59 -14.49 1.05
N SER A 58 6.02 -15.49 1.85
CA SER A 58 7.22 -16.28 1.55
C SER A 58 6.90 -17.23 0.39
N ILE A 59 6.49 -16.66 -0.74
CA ILE A 59 6.56 -17.36 -2.01
C ILE A 59 8.00 -17.13 -2.44
N GLU A 60 8.84 -18.10 -2.08
CA GLU A 60 10.04 -18.49 -2.80
C GLU A 60 10.10 -17.79 -4.16
N SER A 61 10.88 -16.70 -4.22
CA SER A 61 11.08 -15.95 -5.45
C SER A 61 11.49 -16.93 -6.52
N PRO A 62 10.87 -16.94 -7.72
CA PRO A 62 11.39 -17.71 -8.82
C PRO A 62 12.83 -17.23 -9.04
N LYS A 63 13.82 -18.06 -8.68
CA LYS A 63 15.19 -17.86 -9.11
C LYS A 63 15.16 -18.02 -10.63
N LEU A 64 14.98 -16.91 -11.33
CA LEU A 64 15.33 -16.81 -12.73
C LEU A 64 16.83 -17.06 -12.80
N SER A 65 17.20 -18.29 -13.15
CA SER A 65 18.56 -18.64 -13.55
C SER A 65 18.87 -17.84 -14.80
N ILE A 66 19.55 -16.71 -14.63
CA ILE A 66 20.14 -15.98 -15.74
C ILE A 66 21.40 -16.75 -16.11
N ASP A 67 21.37 -17.37 -17.30
CA ASP A 67 22.51 -18.03 -17.92
C ASP A 67 23.65 -17.01 -18.11
N GLU A 68 24.80 -17.36 -17.54
CA GLU A 68 26.01 -16.56 -17.38
C GLU A 68 26.75 -16.45 -18.72
N ASN A 69 26.27 -15.65 -19.68
CA ASN A 69 27.05 -15.31 -20.89
C ASN A 69 26.52 -14.10 -21.69
N ASN A 70 26.28 -12.96 -21.04
CA ASN A 70 26.30 -11.69 -21.77
C ASN A 70 26.77 -10.55 -20.87
N GLN A 71 28.08 -10.27 -20.89
CA GLN A 71 28.63 -9.04 -20.35
C GLN A 71 27.99 -7.85 -21.07
N ASN A 72 27.04 -7.19 -20.41
CA ASN A 72 26.73 -5.78 -20.64
C ASN A 72 26.27 -5.14 -19.32
N ASN A 73 27.23 -4.49 -18.68
CA ASN A 73 27.09 -3.58 -17.55
C ASN A 73 25.90 -2.63 -17.75
N GLN A 74 24.80 -2.89 -17.04
CA GLN A 74 23.68 -1.98 -16.88
C GLN A 74 23.53 -1.75 -15.39
N ILE A 75 24.23 -0.71 -14.90
CA ILE A 75 23.87 -0.04 -13.67
C ILE A 75 22.43 0.45 -13.86
N ILE A 76 21.47 -0.33 -13.37
CA ILE A 76 20.10 0.14 -13.20
C ILE A 76 20.13 1.00 -11.94
N GLU A 77 20.52 2.26 -12.10
CA GLU A 77 20.18 3.32 -11.15
C GLU A 77 18.65 3.36 -11.07
N GLN A 78 18.06 2.60 -10.14
CA GLN A 78 16.65 2.70 -9.81
C GLN A 78 16.43 4.10 -9.21
N ARG A 79 16.04 5.05 -10.06
CA ARG A 79 15.59 6.37 -9.61
C ARG A 79 14.26 6.21 -8.90
N VAL A 80 14.34 6.11 -7.57
CA VAL A 80 13.18 6.02 -6.69
C VAL A 80 12.73 7.44 -6.33
N CYS A 81 11.41 7.67 -6.26
CA CYS A 81 10.90 8.93 -5.70
C CYS A 81 11.20 9.03 -4.20
N VAL A 82 11.10 10.22 -3.59
CA VAL A 82 11.31 10.41 -2.14
C VAL A 82 10.39 9.55 -1.25
N ASN A 83 9.29 9.03 -1.81
CA ASN A 83 8.32 8.14 -1.16
C ASN A 83 8.51 6.65 -1.51
N GLY A 84 9.61 6.25 -2.17
CA GLY A 84 9.97 4.84 -2.30
C GLY A 84 9.39 4.07 -3.50
N HIS A 85 8.68 4.71 -4.43
CA HIS A 85 8.17 4.06 -5.63
C HIS A 85 9.15 4.14 -6.80
N SER A 86 9.28 3.03 -7.55
CA SER A 86 10.00 2.98 -8.83
C SER A 86 9.28 3.82 -9.87
N MET A 87 9.96 4.83 -10.44
CA MET A 87 9.42 5.55 -11.58
C MET A 87 9.67 4.74 -12.86
N ASP A 88 8.59 4.33 -13.54
CA ASP A 88 8.67 3.77 -14.89
C ASP A 88 8.86 4.90 -15.91
N GLU A 89 9.91 4.80 -16.73
CA GLU A 89 10.18 5.74 -17.84
C GLU A 89 9.25 5.42 -19.03
N GLY A 90 7.98 5.80 -18.91
CA GLY A 90 7.01 5.44 -19.95
C GLY A 90 5.68 6.15 -19.83
N ILE A 91 5.64 7.47 -20.00
CA ILE A 91 4.87 8.22 -21.02
C ILE A 91 5.23 9.70 -20.86
N LEU A 92 6.17 10.14 -21.70
CA LEU A 92 6.38 11.53 -22.05
C LEU A 92 5.13 12.07 -22.74
N SER A 93 4.35 12.91 -22.06
CA SER A 93 3.46 13.86 -22.71
C SER A 93 3.81 15.25 -22.17
N ALA A 94 4.63 15.94 -22.95
CA ALA A 94 5.04 17.31 -22.70
C ALA A 94 3.83 18.25 -22.62
N LEU A 95 3.65 18.91 -21.47
CA LEU A 95 2.99 20.22 -21.43
C LEU A 95 3.79 21.17 -20.51
N SER A 96 4.74 21.83 -21.18
CA SER A 96 5.28 23.19 -20.95
C SER A 96 5.57 23.73 -19.53
N VAL A 97 6.88 23.94 -19.32
CA VAL A 97 7.56 25.20 -18.91
C VAL A 97 7.30 25.74 -17.49
N GLY A 98 8.33 25.63 -16.64
CA GLY A 98 8.41 26.36 -15.37
C GLY A 98 9.75 26.27 -14.63
N ARG A 99 10.78 26.94 -15.17
CA ARG A 99 12.03 27.40 -14.51
C ARG A 99 12.98 26.37 -13.84
N MET A 100 14.06 26.11 -14.57
CA MET A 100 15.34 25.63 -14.08
C MET A 100 16.03 26.73 -13.24
N GLN A 101 16.29 26.47 -11.96
CA GLN A 101 17.15 27.33 -11.13
C GLN A 101 18.47 26.59 -10.90
N LEU A 102 19.52 27.02 -11.61
CA LEU A 102 20.90 26.67 -11.30
C LEU A 102 21.28 27.35 -9.97
N LEU A 103 21.68 26.57 -8.98
CA LEU A 103 22.46 27.08 -7.85
C LEU A 103 23.87 26.53 -7.97
N ASN A 104 24.80 27.48 -7.93
CA ASN A 104 26.25 27.38 -8.05
C ASN A 104 26.87 26.55 -6.93
#